data_AF-A0AA96QT84-F1
#
_entry.id   AF-A0AA96QT84-F1
#
_cell.length_a   1.000
_cell.length_b   1.000
_cell.length_c   1.000
_cell.angle_alpha   90.00
_cell.angle_beta   90.00
_cell.angle_gamma   90.00
#
_symmetry.space_group_name_H-M   'P 1'
#
loop_
_entity.id
_entity.type
_entity.pdbx_description
1 polymer ?
#
loop_
_entity_poly.entity_id
_entity_poly.type
_entity_poly.pdbx_seq_one_letter_code
_entity_poly.pdbx_strand_id
1 'polypeptide(L)'
;MLQAIRAGWRDCNVCNYDPQCALDLRVVTFGHDGPGARRAAEIKPDREVAITEPEGRLISRSTAPYHLLVDEETASVTLGAIARSVPESERILGVVEVDTPAGRPALPRSTS
;
A
#
# COMPACT_ATOMS: atom_id res chain seq x y z
N MET A 1 -28.54 7.01 -7.83
CA MET A 1 -27.39 7.18 -8.75
C MET A 1 -26.08 7.48 -8.01
N LEU A 2 -26.03 8.53 -7.16
CA LEU A 2 -24.84 8.87 -6.35
C LEU A 2 -24.35 7.77 -5.38
N GLN A 3 -25.27 7.02 -4.75
CA GLN A 3 -24.90 5.89 -3.87
C GLN A 3 -24.24 4.72 -4.61
N ALA A 4 -24.64 4.44 -5.86
CA ALA A 4 -24.06 3.35 -6.66
C ALA A 4 -22.63 3.67 -7.12
N ILE A 5 -22.33 4.96 -7.37
CA ILE A 5 -20.97 5.44 -7.63
C ILE A 5 -20.10 5.23 -6.38
N ARG A 6 -20.61 5.59 -5.19
CA ARG A 6 -19.90 5.38 -3.90
C ARG A 6 -19.59 3.92 -3.58
N ALA A 7 -20.49 2.98 -3.90
CA ALA A 7 -20.27 1.56 -3.61
C ALA A 7 -19.08 0.93 -4.36
N GLY A 8 -18.65 1.53 -5.46
CA GLY A 8 -17.53 1.06 -6.28
C GLY A 8 -16.15 1.59 -5.89
N TRP A 9 -16.07 2.66 -5.09
CA TRP A 9 -14.79 3.25 -4.66
C TRP A 9 -14.10 2.38 -3.62
N ARG A 10 -12.78 2.29 -3.69
CA ARG A 10 -11.97 1.60 -2.69
C ARG A 10 -10.79 2.48 -2.35
N ASP A 11 -10.51 2.56 -1.06
CA ASP A 11 -9.31 3.22 -0.58
C ASP A 11 -8.11 2.36 -0.95
N CYS A 12 -7.09 3.00 -1.50
CA CYS A 12 -5.84 2.37 -1.87
C CYS A 12 -4.71 3.29 -1.42
N ASN A 13 -3.69 2.71 -0.81
CA ASN A 13 -2.52 3.48 -0.42
C ASN A 13 -1.62 3.73 -1.63
N VAL A 14 -1.03 4.93 -1.69
CA VAL A 14 -0.09 5.30 -2.75
C VAL A 14 1.26 4.63 -2.48
N CYS A 15 1.74 3.81 -3.42
CA CYS A 15 3.06 3.19 -3.30
C CYS A 15 4.17 4.18 -3.60
N ASN A 16 4.01 4.90 -4.70
CA ASN A 16 4.94 5.88 -5.21
C ASN A 16 4.18 6.88 -6.08
N TYR A 17 4.67 8.12 -6.11
CA TYR A 17 4.09 9.18 -6.91
C TYR A 17 5.21 10.00 -7.53
N ASP A 18 5.28 9.98 -8.85
CA ASP A 18 6.07 10.90 -9.66
C ASP A 18 5.11 11.94 -10.26
N PRO A 19 5.20 13.22 -9.82
CA PRO A 19 4.32 14.26 -10.30
C PRO A 19 4.45 14.56 -11.80
N GLN A 20 5.50 14.05 -12.47
CA GLN A 20 5.73 14.28 -13.88
C GLN A 20 5.07 13.22 -14.78
N CYS A 21 4.87 11.98 -14.29
CA CYS A 21 4.45 10.91 -15.20
C CYS A 21 3.71 9.70 -14.58
N ALA A 22 3.74 9.48 -13.26
CA ALA A 22 3.28 8.18 -12.73
C ALA A 22 2.68 8.23 -11.32
N LEU A 23 1.64 7.42 -11.13
CA LEU A 23 1.08 7.07 -9.84
C LEU A 23 1.07 5.55 -9.72
N ASP A 24 1.86 5.02 -8.79
CA ASP A 24 1.94 3.58 -8.54
C ASP A 24 1.01 3.20 -7.40
N LEU A 25 0.07 2.31 -7.69
CA LEU A 25 -0.79 1.65 -6.72
C LEU A 25 -0.47 0.14 -6.72
N ARG A 26 -0.48 -0.48 -5.55
CA ARG A 26 -0.44 -1.94 -5.42
C ARG A 26 -1.68 -2.39 -4.68
N VAL A 27 -2.33 -3.40 -5.24
CA VAL A 27 -3.53 -4.02 -4.68
C VAL A 27 -3.23 -5.50 -4.54
N VAL A 28 -3.47 -6.06 -3.36
CA VAL A 28 -3.38 -7.50 -3.15
C VAL A 28 -4.61 -8.14 -3.77
N THR A 29 -4.39 -9.11 -4.66
CA THR A 29 -5.46 -9.80 -5.39
C THR A 29 -5.55 -11.29 -5.07
N PHE A 30 -4.48 -11.90 -4.57
CA PHE A 30 -4.45 -13.31 -4.21
C PHE A 30 -5.20 -13.53 -2.89
N GLY A 31 -6.07 -14.55 -2.79
CA GLY A 31 -6.83 -14.85 -1.58
C GLY A 31 -7.98 -13.87 -1.26
N HIS A 32 -8.20 -12.83 -2.08
CA HIS A 32 -9.23 -11.81 -1.86
C HIS A 32 -10.20 -11.69 -3.04
N ASP A 33 -11.48 -12.00 -2.81
CA ASP A 33 -12.54 -11.93 -3.83
C ASP A 33 -13.38 -10.65 -3.80
N GLY A 34 -12.93 -9.64 -3.05
CA GLY A 34 -13.60 -8.36 -2.94
C GLY A 34 -13.69 -7.60 -4.28
N PRO A 35 -14.67 -6.70 -4.46
CA PRO A 35 -14.84 -5.95 -5.72
C PRO A 35 -13.59 -5.18 -6.18
N GLY A 36 -12.78 -4.68 -5.23
CA GLY A 36 -11.51 -4.01 -5.54
C GLY A 36 -10.45 -4.96 -6.07
N ALA A 37 -10.24 -6.08 -5.40
CA ALA A 37 -9.28 -7.12 -5.80
C ALA A 37 -9.65 -7.71 -7.17
N ARG A 38 -10.92 -8.03 -7.41
CA ARG A 38 -11.40 -8.51 -8.72
C ARG A 38 -11.15 -7.50 -9.83
N ARG A 39 -11.47 -6.22 -9.58
CA ARG A 39 -11.25 -5.16 -10.57
C ARG A 39 -9.76 -4.99 -10.86
N ALA A 40 -8.91 -5.01 -9.84
CA ALA A 40 -7.47 -4.90 -9.98
C ALA A 40 -6.88 -6.07 -10.79
N ALA A 41 -7.37 -7.30 -10.56
CA ALA A 41 -6.95 -8.49 -11.30
C ALA A 41 -7.30 -8.44 -12.81
N GLU A 42 -8.29 -7.64 -13.20
CA GLU A 42 -8.76 -7.50 -14.59
C GLU A 42 -8.21 -6.25 -15.30
N ILE A 43 -7.39 -5.43 -14.65
CA ILE A 43 -6.78 -4.24 -15.26
C ILE A 43 -5.77 -4.67 -16.34
N LYS A 44 -5.74 -3.90 -17.43
CA LYS A 44 -4.80 -4.04 -18.54
C LYS A 44 -4.22 -2.66 -18.87
N PRO A 45 -3.08 -2.60 -19.58
CA PRO A 45 -2.62 -1.35 -20.19
C PRO A 45 -3.74 -0.65 -20.96
N ASP A 46 -3.67 0.67 -21.03
CA ASP A 46 -4.64 1.57 -21.70
C ASP A 46 -6.06 1.60 -21.10
N ARG A 47 -6.31 0.88 -20.00
CA ARG A 47 -7.59 0.95 -19.28
C ARG A 47 -7.62 2.17 -18.36
N GLU A 48 -8.59 3.04 -18.57
CA GLU A 48 -8.83 4.18 -17.68
C GLU A 48 -9.35 3.75 -16.30
N VAL A 49 -8.85 4.42 -15.27
CA VAL A 49 -9.26 4.25 -13.87
C VAL A 49 -9.53 5.63 -13.27
N ALA A 50 -10.68 5.77 -12.61
CA ALA A 50 -11.01 6.99 -11.89
C ALA A 50 -10.34 6.98 -10.51
N ILE A 51 -9.67 8.08 -10.16
CA ILE A 51 -8.94 8.26 -8.92
C ILE A 51 -9.37 9.60 -8.31
N THR A 52 -9.64 9.63 -7.01
CA THR A 52 -9.87 10.86 -6.24
C THR A 52 -8.58 11.30 -5.55
N GLU A 53 -8.58 12.52 -5.03
CA GLU A 53 -7.43 13.03 -4.28
C GLU A 53 -7.09 12.11 -3.09
N PRO A 54 -5.79 11.98 -2.73
CA PRO A 54 -5.40 11.23 -1.55
C PRO A 54 -5.98 11.87 -0.28
N GLU A 55 -6.52 11.02 0.59
CA GLU A 55 -7.01 11.43 1.91
C GLU A 55 -6.07 10.92 3.01
N GLY A 56 -5.92 11.71 4.08
CA GLY A 56 -5.11 11.36 5.25
C GLY A 56 -3.61 11.66 5.10
N ARG A 57 -2.91 11.61 6.24
CA ARG A 57 -1.43 11.71 6.31
C ARG A 57 -0.92 10.74 7.37
N LEU A 58 -0.07 9.82 6.95
CA LEU A 58 0.70 8.97 7.85
C LEU A 58 2.18 9.32 7.67
N ILE A 59 2.75 9.98 8.67
CA ILE A 59 4.12 10.51 8.62
C ILE A 59 4.89 10.00 9.83
N SER A 60 6.05 9.40 9.60
CA SER A 60 6.98 9.05 10.67
C SER A 60 7.50 10.33 11.35
N ARG A 61 7.45 10.37 12.68
CA ARG A 61 8.12 11.45 13.43
C ARG A 61 9.63 11.24 13.36
N SER A 62 10.37 12.26 12.96
CA SER A 62 11.82 12.27 13.16
C SER A 62 12.11 12.25 14.67
N THR A 63 13.21 11.61 15.07
CA THR A 63 13.68 11.51 16.47
C THR A 63 12.99 10.49 17.38
N ALA A 64 12.24 9.52 16.83
CA ALA A 64 11.82 8.36 17.64
C ALA A 64 13.03 7.44 17.90
N PRO A 65 13.17 6.84 19.11
CA PRO A 65 14.26 5.90 19.38
C PRO A 65 14.16 4.62 18.52
N TYR A 66 12.95 4.27 18.07
CA TYR A 66 12.67 3.22 17.09
C TYR A 66 11.25 3.38 16.53
N HIS A 67 10.99 2.73 15.41
CA HIS A 67 9.65 2.60 14.79
C HIS A 67 9.23 1.13 14.83
N LEU A 68 8.00 0.84 15.26
CA LEU A 68 7.40 -0.49 15.21
C LEU A 68 6.27 -0.48 14.20
N LEU A 69 6.36 -1.36 13.19
CA LEU A 69 5.34 -1.54 12.16
C LEU A 69 4.75 -2.95 12.31
N VAL A 70 3.43 -3.05 12.50
CA VAL A 70 2.72 -4.32 12.66
C VAL A 70 1.47 -4.28 11.81
N ASP A 71 1.37 -5.22 10.87
CA ASP A 71 0.20 -5.31 10.00
C ASP A 71 0.17 -6.67 9.27
N GLU A 72 -0.74 -6.83 8.32
CA GLU A 72 -0.80 -7.98 7.40
C GLU A 72 -0.35 -7.61 5.97
N GLU A 73 -0.31 -8.58 5.04
CA GLU A 73 0.27 -8.39 3.70
C GLU A 73 -0.35 -7.26 2.87
N THR A 74 -1.63 -6.93 3.05
CA THR A 74 -2.29 -5.86 2.29
C THR A 74 -1.78 -4.48 2.65
N ALA A 75 -1.21 -4.32 3.85
CA ALA A 75 -0.57 -3.09 4.28
C ALA A 75 0.87 -2.91 3.76
N SER A 76 1.39 -3.85 2.97
CA SER A 76 2.74 -3.79 2.39
C SER A 76 3.10 -2.46 1.74
N VAL A 77 2.12 -1.81 1.11
CA VAL A 77 2.26 -0.47 0.53
C VAL A 77 2.60 0.57 1.58
N THR A 78 1.78 0.65 2.61
CA THR A 78 1.91 1.61 3.71
C THR A 78 3.18 1.34 4.50
N LEU A 79 3.44 0.08 4.83
CA LEU A 79 4.66 -0.36 5.50
C LEU A 79 5.91 0.04 4.70
N GLY A 80 5.90 -0.19 3.39
CA GLY A 80 7.00 0.20 2.51
C GLY A 80 7.17 1.72 2.42
N ALA A 81 6.09 2.48 2.37
CA ALA A 81 6.13 3.95 2.32
C ALA A 81 6.72 4.53 3.62
N ILE A 82 6.27 4.04 4.79
CA ILE A 82 6.83 4.45 6.08
C ILE A 82 8.32 4.05 6.18
N ALA A 83 8.67 2.82 5.77
CA ALA A 83 10.05 2.37 5.82
C ALA A 83 10.99 3.23 4.96
N ARG A 84 10.50 3.79 3.84
CA ARG A 84 11.25 4.75 3.01
C ARG A 84 11.33 6.15 3.63
N SER A 85 10.34 6.58 4.40
CA SER A 85 10.34 7.93 4.99
C SER A 85 11.21 8.05 6.25
N VAL A 86 11.45 6.94 6.95
CA VAL A 86 12.31 6.90 8.15
C VAL A 86 13.78 7.02 7.74
N PRO A 87 14.61 7.88 8.37
CA PRO A 87 16.05 7.96 8.09
C PRO A 87 16.74 6.60 8.21
N GLU A 88 17.77 6.34 7.40
CA GLU A 88 18.51 5.07 7.45
C GLU A 88 19.22 4.81 8.79
N SER A 89 19.54 5.88 9.52
CA SER A 89 20.13 5.81 10.86
C SER A 89 19.16 5.37 11.95
N GLU A 90 17.84 5.44 11.70
CA GLU A 90 16.81 5.09 12.68
C GLU A 90 16.38 3.62 12.54
N ARG A 91 16.15 2.95 13.67
CA ARG A 91 15.79 1.54 13.70
C ARG A 91 14.31 1.34 13.42
N ILE A 92 13.99 0.41 12.50
CA ILE A 92 12.64 -0.07 12.24
C ILE A 92 12.56 -1.54 12.66
N LEU A 93 11.54 -1.87 13.44
CA LEU A 93 11.12 -3.22 13.76
C LEU A 93 9.80 -3.49 13.04
N GLY A 94 9.69 -4.64 12.38
CA GLY A 94 8.53 -4.98 11.56
C GLY A 94 8.06 -6.41 11.85
N VAL A 95 6.75 -6.56 12.02
CA VAL A 95 6.08 -7.87 12.00
C VAL A 95 4.98 -7.79 10.96
N VAL A 96 4.97 -8.73 10.02
CA VAL A 96 3.96 -8.80 8.97
C VAL A 96 3.36 -10.19 8.99
N GLU A 97 2.07 -10.26 9.29
CA GLU A 97 1.29 -11.48 9.10
C GLU A 97 1.15 -11.74 7.60
N VAL A 98 1.34 -12.99 7.20
CA VAL A 98 1.19 -13.43 5.82
C VAL A 98 0.47 -14.77 5.82
N ASP A 99 -0.54 -14.94 4.97
CA ASP A 99 -1.28 -16.20 4.88
C ASP A 99 -0.40 -17.35 4.36
N THR A 100 0.51 -17.03 3.42
CA THR A 100 1.49 -18.00 2.90
C THR A 100 2.87 -17.36 2.74
N PRO A 101 3.96 -18.16 2.77
CA PRO A 101 5.31 -17.64 2.50
C PRO A 101 5.43 -16.95 1.13
N ALA A 102 4.66 -17.40 0.14
CA ALA A 102 4.62 -16.80 -1.20
C ALA A 102 3.92 -15.43 -1.22
N GLY A 103 3.04 -15.17 -0.25
CA GLY A 103 2.37 -13.87 -0.06
C GLY A 103 3.25 -12.82 0.62
N ARG A 104 4.49 -13.16 1.01
CA ARG A 104 5.36 -12.24 1.74
C ARG A 104 5.71 -11.03 0.86
N PRO A 105 5.33 -9.81 1.27
CA PRO A 105 5.62 -8.64 0.47
C PRO A 105 7.11 -8.29 0.48
N ALA A 106 7.63 -7.85 -0.67
CA ALA A 106 8.96 -7.28 -0.75
C ALA A 106 8.99 -5.92 -0.02
N LEU A 107 9.48 -5.92 1.23
CA LEU A 107 9.56 -4.72 2.06
C LEU A 107 10.95 -4.11 2.06
N PRO A 108 11.07 -2.78 1.94
CA PRO A 108 12.33 -2.07 2.14
C PRO A 108 12.92 -2.42 3.50
N ARG A 109 14.25 -2.63 3.56
CA ARG A 109 14.99 -2.91 4.80
C ARG A 109 14.63 -4.22 5.51
N SER A 110 13.79 -5.06 4.90
CA SER A 110 13.55 -6.41 5.41
C SER A 110 14.83 -7.25 5.26
N THR A 111 15.20 -7.95 6.32
CA THR A 111 16.17 -9.04 6.24
C THR A 111 15.38 -10.30 5.90
N SER A 112 15.79 -11.00 4.83
CA SER A 112 15.10 -12.19 4.30
C SER A 112 14.90 -13.26 5.36
#